data_AF-A0A085MPM4-F1
#
_entry.id   AF-A0A085MPM4-F1
#
_cell.length_a   1.000
_cell.length_b   1.000
_cell.length_c   1.000
_cell.angle_alpha   90.00
_cell.angle_beta   90.00
_cell.angle_gamma   90.00
#
_symmetry.space_group_name_H-M   'P 1'
#
loop_
_entity.id
_entity.type
_entity.pdbx_description
1 polymer ?
#
loop_
_entity_poly.entity_id
_entity_poly.type
_entity_poly.pdbx_seq_one_letter_code
_entity_poly.pdbx_strand_id
1 'polypeptide(L)' 'MERGWPEKPRLPTELKIYFEKRTELSFEDGVLLRQGRIVTPTRLRDRVLAMLHEGHPGIGAMKSMARFQVWWP' A
#
# COMPACT_ATOMS: atom_id res chain seq x y z
N MET A 1 0.12 -26.03 -2.10
CA MET A 1 -0.62 -25.39 -0.98
C MET A 1 0.10 -24.11 -0.64
N GLU A 2 -0.49 -22.97 -0.95
CA GLU A 2 0.02 -21.69 -0.45
C GLU A 2 -0.19 -21.67 1.06
N ARG A 3 0.90 -21.52 1.81
CA ARG A 3 0.81 -21.29 3.25
C ARG A 3 0.23 -19.88 3.40
N GLY A 4 -0.91 -19.76 4.07
CA GLY A 4 -1.53 -18.47 4.38
C GLY A 4 -0.62 -17.59 5.25
N TRP A 5 -1.18 -16.51 5.79
CA TRP A 5 -0.43 -15.59 6.64
C TRP A 5 0.28 -16.30 7.81
N PRO A 6 1.57 -16.01 8.07
CA PRO A 6 2.25 -16.54 9.24
C PRO A 6 1.64 -15.96 10.53
N GLU A 7 1.87 -16.61 11.67
CA GLU A 7 1.40 -16.11 12.96
C GLU A 7 1.92 -14.71 13.27
N LYS A 8 1.05 -13.81 13.76
CA LYS A 8 1.37 -12.40 14.06
C LYS A 8 2.66 -12.21 14.90
N PRO A 9 2.95 -13.03 15.94
CA PRO A 9 4.18 -12.88 16.73
C PRO A 9 5.46 -13.13 15.95
N ARG A 10 5.40 -13.90 14.85
CA ARG A 10 6.57 -14.22 14.01
C ARG A 10 6.84 -13.17 12.93
N LEU A 11 5.98 -12.16 12.81
CA LEU A 11 6.13 -11.12 11.81
C LEU A 11 7.06 -10.00 12.30
N PRO A 12 7.95 -9.50 11.42
CA PRO A 12 8.59 -8.21 11.59
C PRO A 12 7.57 -7.11 11.91
N THR A 13 7.97 -6.14 12.72
CA THR A 13 7.07 -5.08 13.21
C THR A 13 6.40 -4.32 12.07
N GLU A 14 7.14 -4.04 11.00
CA GLU A 14 6.68 -3.39 9.79
C GLU A 14 5.60 -4.20 9.03
N LEU A 15 5.54 -5.52 9.21
CA LEU A 15 4.54 -6.38 8.57
C LEU A 15 3.26 -6.56 9.40
N LYS A 16 3.28 -6.20 10.69
CA LYS A 16 2.13 -6.38 11.60
C LYS A 16 0.90 -5.60 11.14
N ILE A 17 1.08 -4.39 10.62
CA ILE A 17 -0.02 -3.56 10.10
C ILE A 17 -0.69 -4.19 8.86
N TYR A 18 0.09 -4.87 8.01
CA TYR A 18 -0.47 -5.61 6.88
C TYR A 18 -1.25 -6.84 7.35
N PHE A 19 -0.73 -7.56 8.37
CA PHE A 19 -1.45 -8.68 8.98
C PHE A 19 -2.76 -8.25 9.64
N GLU A 20 -2.78 -7.09 10.31
CA GLU A 20 -4.00 -6.52 10.89
C GLU A 20 -5.04 -6.18 9.82
N LYS A 21 -4.58 -5.75 8.64
CA LYS A 21 -5.41 -5.41 7.49
C LYS A 21 -5.62 -6.56 6.51
N ARG A 22 -5.19 -7.79 6.83
CA ARG A 22 -5.16 -8.93 5.90
C ARG A 22 -6.50 -9.27 5.23
N THR A 23 -7.63 -9.02 5.91
CA THR A 23 -8.97 -9.25 5.37
C THR A 23 -9.40 -8.19 4.36
N GLU A 24 -8.71 -7.06 4.31
CA GLU A 24 -8.92 -5.97 3.37
C GLU A 24 -7.95 -6.02 2.18
N LEU A 25 -7.02 -7.00 2.18
CA LEU A 25 -6.01 -7.18 1.15
C LEU A 25 -6.48 -8.18 0.07
N SER A 26 -6.24 -7.83 -1.19
CA SER A 26 -6.40 -8.72 -2.34
C SER A 26 -5.12 -8.74 -3.17
N PHE A 27 -4.89 -9.83 -3.90
CA PHE A 27 -3.75 -9.97 -4.80
C PHE A 27 -4.28 -10.29 -6.20
N GLU A 28 -4.07 -9.35 -7.11
CA GLU A 28 -4.66 -9.35 -8.45
C GLU A 28 -3.57 -9.00 -9.46
N ASP A 29 -3.38 -9.84 -10.48
CA ASP A 29 -2.40 -9.63 -11.56
C ASP A 29 -0.98 -9.24 -11.09
N GLY A 30 -0.53 -9.86 -9.99
CA GLY A 30 0.81 -9.59 -9.43
C GLY A 30 0.88 -8.35 -8.52
N VAL A 31 -0.24 -7.68 -8.27
CA VAL A 31 -0.32 -6.45 -7.48
C VAL A 31 -1.08 -6.70 -6.18
N LEU A 32 -0.50 -6.26 -5.07
CA LEU A 32 -1.17 -6.24 -3.77
C LEU A 32 -2.04 -4.99 -3.66
N LEU A 33 -3.33 -5.18 -3.38
CA LEU A 33 -4.30 -4.12 -3.20
C LEU A 33 -4.84 -4.12 -1.77
N ARG A 34 -5.20 -2.94 -1.27
CA ARG A 34 -6.00 -2.77 -0.05
C ARG A 34 -7.23 -1.95 -0.38
N GLN A 35 -8.42 -2.55 -0.28
CA GLN A 35 -9.69 -1.89 -0.62
C GLN A 35 -9.63 -1.18 -2.01
N GLY A 36 -9.07 -1.86 -3.02
CA GLY A 36 -8.93 -1.33 -4.38
C GLY A 36 -7.77 -0.35 -4.60
N ARG A 37 -6.92 -0.10 -3.59
CA ARG A 37 -5.75 0.81 -3.68
C ARG A 37 -4.47 0.03 -3.77
N ILE A 38 -3.53 0.49 -4.58
CA ILE A 38 -2.22 -0.16 -4.74
C ILE A 38 -1.43 -0.04 -3.45
N VAL A 39 -1.07 -1.18 -2.86
CA VAL A 39 -0.15 -1.23 -1.73
C VAL A 39 1.25 -0.93 -2.24
N THR A 40 1.77 0.25 -1.89
CA THR A 40 3.04 0.74 -2.44
C THR A 40 4.24 0.24 -1.60
N PRO A 41 5.15 -0.58 -2.16
CA PRO A 41 6.38 -0.98 -1.49
C PRO A 41 7.25 0.24 -1.15
N THR A 42 8.01 0.17 -0.05
CA THR A 42 8.87 1.28 0.41
C THR A 42 9.78 1.82 -0.70
N ARG A 43 10.36 0.93 -1.53
CA ARG A 43 11.25 1.29 -2.65
C ARG A 43 10.57 2.09 -3.77
N LEU A 44 9.25 2.07 -3.85
CA LEU A 44 8.48 2.77 -4.89
C LEU A 44 7.79 4.04 -4.38
N ARG A 45 7.81 4.31 -3.06
CA ARG A 45 7.11 5.45 -2.46
C ARG A 45 7.57 6.79 -3.06
N ASP A 46 8.89 6.99 -3.22
CA ASP A 46 9.42 8.23 -3.80
C ASP A 46 8.99 8.43 -5.26
N ARG A 47 8.97 7.35 -6.05
CA ARG A 47 8.47 7.39 -7.43
C ARG A 47 6.98 7.73 -7.48
N VAL A 48 6.18 7.15 -6.60
CA VAL A 48 4.74 7.46 -6.49
C VAL A 48 4.53 8.92 -6.08
N LEU A 49 5.30 9.42 -5.11
CA LEU A 49 5.25 10.83 -4.71
C LEU A 49 5.63 11.78 -5.85
N ALA A 50 6.65 11.44 -6.64
CA ALA A 50 7.04 12.21 -7.82
C ALA A 50 5.92 12.24 -8.88
N MET A 51 5.26 11.11 -9.15
CA MET A 51 4.10 11.06 -10.05
C MET A 51 2.92 11.88 -9.53
N LEU A 52 2.62 11.83 -8.24
CA LEU A 52 1.55 12.64 -7.64
C LEU A 52 1.86 14.15 -7.67
N HIS A 53 3.14 14.51 -7.67
CA HIS A 53 3.61 15.89 -7.73
C HIS A 53 3.65 16.45 -9.16
N GLU A 54 3.50 15.59 -10.18
CA GLU A 54 3.47 16.02 -11.57
C GLU A 54 2.35 17.06 -11.80
N GLY A 55 2.69 18.15 -12.49
CA GLY A 55 1.78 19.29 -12.67
C GLY A 55 1.65 20.23 -11.46
N HIS A 56 2.42 20.00 -10.39
CA HIS A 56 2.48 20.85 -9.18
C HIS A 56 1.12 21.19 -8.55
N PRO A 57 0.21 20.22 -8.35
CA PRO A 57 -1.18 20.49 -7.96
C PRO A 57 -1.35 20.95 -6.50
N GLY A 58 -0.26 20.96 -5.73
CA GLY A 58 -0.25 21.33 -4.32
C GLY A 58 -0.65 20.19 -3.38
N ILE A 59 -0.32 20.37 -2.10
CA ILE A 59 -0.40 19.29 -1.09
C ILE A 59 -1.81 18.72 -0.89
N GLY A 60 -2.85 19.55 -0.99
CA GLY A 60 -4.24 19.12 -0.81
C GLY A 60 -4.68 18.14 -1.90
N ALA A 61 -4.42 18.51 -3.16
CA ALA A 61 -4.71 17.68 -4.33
C ALA A 61 -3.87 16.39 -4.33
N MET A 62 -2.56 16.48 -4.06
CA MET A 62 -1.67 15.31 -3.93
C MET A 62 -2.20 14.30 -2.90
N LYS A 63 -2.57 14.77 -1.71
CA LYS A 63 -3.14 13.90 -0.66
C LYS A 63 -4.47 13.28 -1.10
N SER A 64 -5.29 14.01 -1.84
CA SER A 64 -6.56 13.49 -2.37
C SER A 64 -6.33 12.35 -3.35
N MET A 65 -5.45 12.55 -4.34
CA MET A 65 -5.08 11.52 -5.32
C MET A 65 -4.45 10.30 -4.64
N ALA A 66 -3.52 10.53 -3.70
CA ALA A 66 -2.87 9.45 -2.96
C ALA A 66 -3.90 8.57 -2.23
N ARG A 67 -4.81 9.18 -1.45
CA ARG A 67 -5.86 8.46 -0.71
C ARG A 67 -6.82 7.67 -1.62
N PHE A 68 -6.95 8.08 -2.88
CA PHE A 68 -7.80 7.40 -3.85
C PHE A 68 -7.10 6.20 -4.49
N GLN A 69 -5.81 6.32 -4.82
CA GLN A 69 -5.12 5.34 -5.68
C GLN A 69 -4.18 4.38 -4.93
N VAL A 70 -3.56 4.83 -3.85
CA VAL A 70 -2.44 4.14 -3.21
C VAL A 70 -2.63 4.03 -1.70
N TRP A 71 -1.98 3.04 -1.10
CA TRP A 71 -1.94 2.88 0.34
C TRP A 71 -0.58 2.38 0.78
N TRP A 72 -0.11 2.90 1.91
CA TRP A 72 0.98 2.33 2.68
C TRP A 72 0.82 2.75 4.14
N PRO A 73 1.36 1.97 5.09
CA PRO A 73 1.44 2.33 6.50
C PRO A 73 2.60 3.30 6.78
#